data_AF-A0A3C0KZI6-F1
#
_entry.id   AF-A0A3C0KZI6-F1
#
_cell.length_a   1.000
_cell.length_b   1.000
_cell.length_c   1.000
_cell.angle_alpha   90.00
_cell.angle_beta   90.00
_cell.angle_gamma   90.00
#
_symmetry.space_group_name_H-M   'P 1'
#
loop_
_entity.id
_entity.type
_entity.pdbx_description
1 polymer ?
#
loop_
_entity_poly.entity_id
_entity_poly.type
_entity_poly.pdbx_seq_one_letter_code
_entity_poly.pdbx_strand_id
1 'polypeptide(L)'
;MLRSIRWFLWMRVAVIGFVIAAAVVLTLLRILVGALAFYHQEIEGRLSNELGAPVRFESLAADWVYFDPVLRLQGLSLGPESSDHLRVDRFSIRLDGLKSIMGKAPVLRELEVIGLQAVIAPDELGNWRVSGLPARTRSPEVDYLKLFEQSGRLVIESSKISVEGPYPFAIEIESDGQGLRLVTTESHRVLSGSFRVVSDTASVVRFQEVATIIARFKGVSGSVLRSDFDAFLTLKPAEVEADDGPIPMGQHELSAKLWVTASGGAGQIVGS
;
A
#
# COMPACT_ATOMS: atom_id res chain seq x y z
N MET A 1 26.77 32.53 41.56
CA MET A 1 26.94 32.44 40.09
C MET A 1 27.66 31.15 39.61
N LEU A 2 28.77 30.70 40.22
CA LEU A 2 29.53 29.53 39.71
C LEU A 2 28.78 28.18 39.68
N ARG A 3 27.80 27.96 40.57
CA ARG A 3 27.02 26.70 40.61
C ARG A 3 26.08 26.55 39.41
N SER A 4 25.56 27.66 38.90
CA SER A 4 24.67 27.68 37.73
C SER A 4 25.45 27.49 36.42
N ILE A 5 26.66 28.06 36.33
CA ILE A 5 27.57 27.86 35.18
C ILE A 5 28.00 26.38 35.06
N ARG A 6 28.29 25.71 36.18
CA ARG A 6 28.65 24.28 36.20
C ARG A 6 27.47 23.39 35.79
N TRP A 7 26.25 23.69 36.22
CA TRP A 7 25.06 22.97 35.76
C TRP A 7 24.88 23.10 34.25
N PHE A 8 25.02 24.32 33.71
CA PHE A 8 24.88 24.56 32.27
C PHE A 8 25.94 23.80 31.45
N LEU A 9 27.17 23.72 31.96
CA LEU A 9 28.25 22.91 31.37
C LEU A 9 27.93 21.40 31.41
N TRP A 10 27.45 20.86 32.53
CA TRP A 10 27.07 19.46 32.64
C TRP A 10 25.87 19.10 31.75
N MET A 11 24.88 19.98 31.63
CA MET A 11 23.76 19.79 30.72
C MET A 11 24.25 19.76 29.26
N ARG A 12 25.19 20.64 28.87
CA ARG A 12 25.80 20.61 27.54
C ARG A 12 26.56 19.32 27.27
N VAL A 13 27.38 18.85 28.21
CA VAL A 13 28.11 17.58 28.08
C VAL A 13 27.14 16.41 27.97
N ALA A 14 26.05 16.40 28.74
CA ALA A 14 25.03 15.36 28.66
C ALA A 14 24.32 15.36 27.29
N VAL A 15 23.97 16.53 26.76
CA VAL A 15 23.37 16.65 25.42
C VAL A 15 24.35 16.18 24.34
N ILE A 16 25.61 16.60 24.40
CA ILE A 16 26.64 16.16 23.46
C ILE A 16 26.84 14.64 23.54
N GLY A 17 26.95 14.08 24.75
CA GLY A 17 27.07 12.65 24.96
C GLY A 17 25.87 11.87 24.43
N PHE A 18 24.65 12.38 24.64
CA PHE A 18 23.43 11.79 24.09
C PHE A 18 23.42 11.81 22.55
N VAL A 19 23.81 12.92 21.93
CA VAL A 19 23.91 13.04 20.47
C VAL A 19 24.95 12.06 19.91
N ILE A 20 26.11 11.92 20.55
CA ILE A 20 27.14 10.95 20.14
C ILE A 20 26.62 9.52 20.29
N ALA A 21 25.98 9.19 21.41
CA ALA A 21 25.41 7.85 21.62
C ALA A 21 24.33 7.53 20.58
N ALA A 22 23.44 8.48 20.30
CA ALA A 22 22.43 8.34 19.25
C ALA A 22 23.09 8.15 17.88
N ALA A 23 24.12 8.91 17.55
CA ALA A 23 24.87 8.78 16.29
C ALA A 23 25.55 7.40 16.16
N VAL A 24 26.13 6.88 17.24
CA VAL A 24 26.74 5.54 17.28
C VAL A 24 25.68 4.46 17.07
N VAL A 25 24.54 4.54 17.76
CA VAL A 25 23.41 3.60 17.59
C VAL A 25 22.88 3.64 16.16
N LEU A 26 22.68 4.83 15.60
CA LEU A 26 22.26 5.01 14.20
C LEU A 26 23.27 4.42 13.22
N THR A 27 24.57 4.60 13.48
CA THR A 27 25.64 4.04 12.64
C THR A 27 25.66 2.52 12.73
N LEU A 28 25.53 1.97 13.93
CA LEU A 28 25.50 0.53 14.14
C LEU A 28 24.27 -0.11 13.49
N LEU A 29 23.11 0.55 13.58
CA LEU A 29 21.90 0.14 12.89
C LEU A 29 22.07 0.18 11.37
N ARG A 30 22.72 1.23 10.84
CA ARG A 30 23.02 1.34 9.40
C ARG A 30 23.94 0.21 8.91
N ILE A 31 24.93 -0.18 9.72
CA ILE A 31 25.82 -1.33 9.43
C ILE A 31 25.02 -2.63 9.47
N LEU A 32 24.19 -2.83 10.50
CA LEU A 32 23.37 -4.04 10.64
C LEU A 32 22.40 -4.19 9.46
N VAL A 33 21.80 -3.10 9.00
CA VAL A 33 20.88 -3.14 7.87
C VAL A 33 21.60 -3.26 6.53
N GLY A 34 22.78 -2.67 6.36
CA GLY A 34 23.63 -2.98 5.20
C GLY A 34 24.00 -4.46 5.13
N ALA A 35 24.11 -5.13 6.28
CA ALA A 35 24.35 -6.56 6.35
C ALA A 35 23.12 -7.41 5.99
N LEU A 36 21.88 -6.88 6.03
CA LEU A 36 20.66 -7.62 5.65
C LEU A 36 20.69 -8.09 4.20
N ALA A 37 21.44 -7.42 3.31
CA ALA A 37 21.66 -7.89 1.95
C ALA A 37 22.31 -9.29 1.89
N PHE A 38 23.10 -9.67 2.91
CA PHE A 38 23.70 -11.00 3.03
C PHE A 38 22.77 -12.04 3.68
N TYR A 39 21.70 -11.61 4.36
CA TYR A 39 20.71 -12.48 5.03
C TYR A 39 19.44 -12.71 4.20
N HIS A 40 19.50 -12.42 2.90
CA HIS A 40 18.38 -12.49 1.96
C HIS A 40 17.57 -13.80 2.10
N GLN A 41 18.27 -14.95 2.04
CA GLN A 41 17.65 -16.27 2.08
C GLN A 41 16.96 -16.59 3.43
N GLU A 42 17.49 -16.08 4.55
CA GLU A 42 16.90 -16.33 5.86
C GLU A 42 15.65 -15.47 6.10
N ILE A 43 15.65 -14.25 5.55
CA ILE A 43 14.48 -13.35 5.57
C ILE A 43 13.37 -13.94 4.69
N GLU A 44 13.69 -14.38 3.46
CA GLU A 44 12.74 -15.07 2.59
C GLU A 44 12.14 -16.29 3.29
N GLY A 45 12.95 -17.11 3.95
CA GLY A 45 12.47 -18.28 4.69
C GLY A 45 11.52 -17.92 5.83
N ARG A 46 11.82 -16.89 6.62
CA ARG A 46 10.94 -16.43 7.71
C ARG A 46 9.65 -15.81 7.19
N LEU A 47 9.72 -14.93 6.20
CA LEU A 47 8.54 -14.35 5.56
C LEU A 47 7.68 -15.43 4.92
N SER A 48 8.30 -16.42 4.27
CA SER A 48 7.57 -17.53 3.65
C SER A 48 6.81 -18.38 4.66
N ASN A 49 7.42 -18.63 5.82
CA ASN A 49 6.78 -19.36 6.90
C ASN A 49 5.65 -18.55 7.56
N GLU A 50 5.81 -17.24 7.72
CA GLU A 50 4.79 -16.36 8.32
C GLU A 50 3.61 -16.09 7.37
N LEU A 51 3.86 -15.88 6.08
CA LEU A 51 2.84 -15.62 5.06
C LEU A 51 2.23 -16.91 4.52
N GLY A 52 2.85 -18.07 4.80
CA GLY A 52 2.41 -19.38 4.31
C GLY A 52 2.56 -19.56 2.80
N ALA A 53 3.29 -18.66 2.13
CA ALA A 53 3.54 -18.64 0.70
C ALA A 53 5.02 -18.35 0.46
N PRO A 54 5.70 -18.98 -0.51
CA PRO A 54 7.08 -18.66 -0.79
C PRO A 54 7.18 -17.19 -1.22
N VAL A 55 8.01 -16.45 -0.49
CA VAL A 55 8.30 -15.03 -0.73
C VAL A 55 9.70 -14.92 -1.26
N ARG A 56 9.86 -14.25 -2.39
CA ARG A 56 11.17 -13.86 -2.93
C ARG A 56 11.20 -12.38 -3.20
N PHE A 57 12.37 -11.77 -3.12
CA PHE A 57 12.57 -10.40 -3.53
C PHE A 57 13.90 -10.28 -4.30
N GLU A 58 14.06 -9.25 -5.13
CA GLU A 58 15.29 -9.06 -5.90
C GLU A 58 16.34 -8.35 -5.04
N SER A 59 15.92 -7.33 -4.28
CA SER A 59 16.79 -6.61 -3.38
C SER A 59 16.04 -6.00 -2.21
N LEU A 60 16.74 -5.88 -1.09
CA LEU A 60 16.32 -5.14 0.09
C LEU A 60 17.31 -4.00 0.32
N ALA A 61 16.81 -2.78 0.27
CA ALA A 61 17.54 -1.57 0.61
C ALA A 61 16.92 -0.93 1.86
N ALA A 62 17.75 -0.22 2.61
CA ALA A 62 17.26 0.61 3.69
C ALA A 62 17.93 1.96 3.66
N ASP A 63 17.12 2.97 3.95
CA ASP A 63 17.47 4.36 3.85
C ASP A 63 16.94 5.11 5.06
N TRP A 64 17.34 6.37 5.17
CA TRP A 64 16.90 7.26 6.23
C TRP A 64 16.48 8.58 5.62
N VAL A 65 15.31 9.05 6.01
CA VAL A 65 14.81 10.38 5.65
C VAL A 65 14.66 11.18 6.94
N TYR A 66 15.59 12.10 7.20
CA TYR A 66 15.74 12.78 8.48
C TYR A 66 15.97 11.78 9.65
N PHE A 67 14.93 11.52 10.45
CA PHE A 67 14.94 10.54 11.55
C PHE A 67 14.08 9.32 11.26
N ASP A 68 13.50 9.22 10.08
CA ASP A 68 12.62 8.13 9.70
C ASP A 68 13.42 7.03 9.01
N PRO A 69 13.49 5.81 9.57
CA PRO A 69 14.00 4.67 8.85
C PRO A 69 13.01 4.29 7.75
N VAL A 70 13.54 4.08 6.55
CA VAL A 70 12.83 3.66 5.35
C VAL A 70 13.38 2.31 4.91
N LEU A 71 12.51 1.34 4.70
CA LEU A 71 12.85 0.03 4.13
C LEU A 71 12.24 -0.03 2.72
N ARG A 72 13.04 -0.45 1.73
CA ARG A 72 12.64 -0.58 0.33
C ARG A 72 12.95 -1.98 -0.17
N LEU A 73 11.92 -2.70 -0.56
CA LEU A 73 12.00 -4.00 -1.23
C LEU A 73 11.72 -3.81 -2.71
N GLN A 74 12.49 -4.46 -3.57
CA GLN A 74 12.29 -4.44 -5.03
C GLN A 74 12.08 -5.85 -5.55
N GLY A 75 11.21 -5.99 -6.55
CA GLY A 75 10.93 -7.26 -7.23
C GLY A 75 10.39 -8.33 -6.30
N LEU A 76 9.47 -7.96 -5.41
CA LEU A 76 8.84 -8.88 -4.47
C LEU A 76 7.86 -9.79 -5.24
N SER A 77 7.97 -11.10 -5.04
CA SER A 77 7.06 -12.11 -5.57
C SER A 77 6.57 -13.01 -4.45
N LEU A 78 5.25 -13.19 -4.33
CA LEU A 78 4.58 -14.07 -3.39
C LEU A 78 3.84 -15.17 -4.16
N GLY A 79 4.18 -16.42 -3.86
CA GLY A 79 3.49 -17.59 -4.41
C GLY A 79 4.46 -18.58 -5.09
N PRO A 80 4.04 -19.83 -5.28
CA PRO A 80 4.87 -20.85 -5.93
C PRO A 80 5.22 -20.44 -7.36
N GLU A 81 6.46 -20.71 -7.81
CA GLU A 81 6.89 -20.48 -9.21
C GLU A 81 6.04 -21.20 -10.24
N SER A 82 5.36 -22.28 -9.85
CA SER A 82 4.55 -23.13 -10.73
C SER A 82 3.14 -22.59 -10.98
N SER A 83 2.72 -21.51 -10.32
CA SER A 83 1.39 -20.92 -10.43
C SER A 83 1.49 -19.40 -10.58
N ASP A 84 0.40 -18.75 -11.00
CA ASP A 84 0.30 -17.29 -10.97
C ASP A 84 0.68 -16.78 -9.58
N HIS A 85 1.65 -15.87 -9.55
CA HIS A 85 2.24 -15.32 -8.34
C HIS A 85 1.90 -13.83 -8.25
N LEU A 86 1.71 -13.35 -7.02
CA LEU A 86 1.54 -11.94 -6.74
C LEU A 86 2.90 -11.25 -6.86
N ARG A 87 3.04 -10.27 -7.75
CA ARG A 87 4.29 -9.52 -7.92
C ARG A 87 4.12 -8.07 -7.48
N VAL A 88 5.15 -7.50 -6.87
CA VAL A 88 5.22 -6.09 -6.50
C VAL A 88 6.59 -5.58 -6.90
N ASP A 89 6.65 -4.65 -7.85
CA ASP A 89 7.92 -4.14 -8.36
C ASP A 89 8.70 -3.37 -7.28
N ARG A 90 8.01 -2.55 -6.48
CA ARG A 90 8.61 -1.84 -5.35
C ARG A 90 7.64 -1.72 -4.20
N PHE A 91 8.15 -2.04 -3.01
CA PHE A 91 7.44 -1.89 -1.76
C PHE A 91 8.29 -1.06 -0.80
N SER A 92 7.74 0.03 -0.26
CA SER A 92 8.44 0.88 0.68
C SER A 92 7.65 1.08 1.98
N ILE A 93 8.36 0.97 3.10
CA ILE A 93 7.83 1.25 4.44
C ILE A 93 8.67 2.36 5.05
N ARG A 94 8.02 3.42 5.53
CA ARG A 94 8.64 4.49 6.30
C ARG A 94 8.06 4.49 7.71
N LEU A 95 8.92 4.39 8.71
CA LEU A 95 8.54 4.48 10.12
C LEU A 95 8.78 5.90 10.65
N ASP A 96 7.91 6.35 11.55
CA ASP A 96 8.07 7.62 12.25
C ASP A 96 9.10 7.45 13.36
N GLY A 97 10.37 7.81 13.14
CA GLY A 97 11.42 7.51 14.12
C GLY A 97 11.20 8.22 15.47
N LEU A 98 10.76 9.48 15.44
CA LEU A 98 10.51 10.27 16.65
C LEU A 98 9.34 9.71 17.45
N LYS A 99 8.18 9.48 16.81
CA LYS A 99 7.03 8.88 17.48
C LYS A 99 7.33 7.46 17.94
N SER A 100 8.13 6.71 17.19
CA SER A 100 8.49 5.34 17.56
C SER A 100 9.34 5.29 18.83
N ILE A 101 10.32 6.19 18.95
CA ILE A 101 11.16 6.27 20.16
C ILE A 101 10.31 6.76 21.35
N MET A 102 9.47 7.76 21.15
CA MET A 102 8.66 8.34 22.23
C MET A 102 7.56 7.38 22.71
N GLY A 103 6.97 6.62 21.79
CA GLY A 103 5.98 5.58 22.08
C GLY A 103 6.56 4.21 22.45
N LYS A 104 7.89 4.02 22.34
CA LYS A 104 8.59 2.73 22.52
C LYS A 104 8.02 1.59 21.66
N ALA A 105 7.39 1.92 20.54
CA ALA A 105 6.78 0.97 19.62
C ALA A 105 6.96 1.49 18.19
N PRO A 106 7.20 0.64 17.18
CA PRO A 106 7.34 1.09 15.80
C PRO A 106 6.02 1.69 15.30
N VAL A 107 6.06 2.93 14.84
CA VAL A 107 4.90 3.65 14.28
C VAL A 107 5.10 3.79 12.77
N LEU A 108 4.18 3.21 11.98
CA LEU A 108 4.21 3.34 10.52
C LEU A 108 3.76 4.75 10.11
N ARG A 109 4.66 5.50 9.49
CA ARG A 109 4.35 6.83 8.95
C ARG A 109 3.72 6.73 7.57
N GLU A 110 4.34 5.93 6.71
CA GLU A 110 3.95 5.82 5.31
C GLU A 110 4.26 4.42 4.76
N LEU A 111 3.37 3.92 3.92
CA LEU A 111 3.53 2.67 3.21
C LEU A 111 3.20 2.88 1.73
N GLU A 112 4.07 2.42 0.86
CA GLU A 112 3.97 2.66 -0.57
C GLU A 112 4.16 1.34 -1.32
N VAL A 113 3.24 1.07 -2.23
CA VAL A 113 3.23 -0.12 -3.08
C VAL A 113 3.19 0.36 -4.52
N ILE A 114 4.22 0.06 -5.29
CA ILE A 114 4.33 0.45 -6.70
C ILE A 114 4.48 -0.82 -7.52
N GLY A 115 3.72 -0.91 -8.62
CA GLY A 115 3.86 -2.06 -9.53
C GLY A 115 3.23 -3.33 -8.97
N LEU A 116 2.14 -3.23 -8.19
CA LEU A 116 1.41 -4.41 -7.73
C LEU A 116 0.74 -5.07 -8.92
N GLN A 117 1.12 -6.31 -9.20
CA GLN A 117 0.54 -7.16 -10.22
C GLN A 117 -0.12 -8.35 -9.53
N ALA A 118 -1.45 -8.40 -9.63
CA ALA A 118 -2.25 -9.43 -9.01
C ALA A 118 -3.21 -10.05 -10.03
N VAL A 119 -3.42 -11.36 -9.93
CA VAL A 119 -4.46 -12.06 -10.67
C VAL A 119 -5.50 -12.56 -9.69
N ILE A 120 -6.77 -12.33 -9.99
CA ILE A 120 -7.91 -12.80 -9.22
C ILE A 120 -8.66 -13.79 -10.09
N ALA A 121 -8.64 -15.06 -9.73
CA ALA A 121 -9.29 -16.13 -10.47
C ALA A 121 -10.18 -16.97 -9.54
N PRO A 122 -11.29 -17.55 -10.04
CA PRO A 122 -12.03 -18.55 -9.31
C PRO A 122 -11.17 -19.81 -9.14
N ASP A 123 -11.21 -20.41 -7.94
CA ASP A 123 -10.59 -21.71 -7.70
C ASP A 123 -11.41 -22.86 -8.30
N GLU A 124 -10.89 -24.09 -8.18
CA GLU A 124 -11.58 -25.31 -8.63
C GLU A 124 -12.97 -25.49 -7.98
N LEU A 125 -13.24 -24.82 -6.86
CA LEU A 125 -14.50 -24.83 -6.11
C LEU A 125 -15.39 -23.61 -6.45
N GLY A 126 -14.96 -22.74 -7.38
CA GLY A 126 -15.68 -21.52 -7.78
C GLY A 126 -15.55 -20.34 -6.82
N ASN A 127 -14.68 -20.41 -5.80
CA ASN A 127 -14.43 -19.30 -4.89
C ASN A 127 -13.39 -18.35 -5.50
N TRP A 128 -13.68 -17.06 -5.48
CA TRP A 128 -12.74 -16.04 -5.92
C TRP A 128 -11.52 -15.97 -5.00
N ARG A 129 -10.33 -16.11 -5.58
CA ARG A 129 -9.07 -16.04 -4.86
C ARG A 129 -8.06 -15.18 -5.62
N VAL A 130 -7.18 -14.54 -4.86
CA VAL A 130 -5.99 -13.93 -5.44
C VAL A 130 -4.99 -15.04 -5.68
N SER A 131 -4.55 -15.19 -6.93
CA SER A 131 -3.51 -16.14 -7.32
C SER A 131 -2.20 -15.87 -6.56
N GLY A 132 -1.49 -16.93 -6.18
CA GLY A 132 -0.24 -16.86 -5.44
C GLY A 132 -0.38 -16.75 -3.92
N LEU A 133 -1.59 -16.47 -3.40
CA LEU A 133 -1.85 -16.47 -1.96
C LEU A 133 -2.49 -17.80 -1.50
N PRO A 134 -1.96 -18.44 -0.44
CA PRO A 134 -2.46 -19.71 0.08
C PRO A 134 -3.89 -19.56 0.61
N ALA A 135 -4.63 -20.67 0.64
CA ALA A 135 -6.00 -20.73 1.15
C ALA A 135 -6.06 -20.53 2.65
N ARG A 136 -6.02 -19.25 3.11
CA ARG A 136 -6.20 -18.75 4.50
C ARG A 136 -6.25 -19.89 5.51
N THR A 137 -5.13 -20.59 5.67
CA THR A 137 -5.10 -21.83 6.47
C THR A 137 -4.71 -21.52 7.91
N ARG A 138 -4.19 -20.31 8.14
CA ARG A 138 -3.79 -19.81 9.44
C ARG A 138 -4.10 -18.32 9.51
N SER A 139 -4.81 -17.88 10.56
CA SER A 139 -4.86 -16.46 10.90
C SER A 139 -3.41 -16.04 11.22
N PRO A 140 -2.85 -15.07 10.49
CA PRO A 140 -1.50 -14.62 10.78
C PRO A 140 -1.45 -14.05 12.20
N GLU A 141 -0.37 -14.30 12.93
CA GLU A 141 -0.14 -13.76 14.28
C GLU A 141 -0.13 -12.23 14.26
N VAL A 142 0.26 -11.66 13.12
CA VAL A 142 0.23 -10.23 12.81
C VAL A 142 -0.85 -9.96 11.76
N ASP A 143 -1.84 -9.13 12.12
CA ASP A 143 -2.86 -8.67 11.17
C ASP A 143 -2.28 -7.58 10.26
N TYR A 144 -1.68 -8.01 9.15
CA TYR A 144 -1.07 -7.11 8.16
C TYR A 144 -2.07 -6.10 7.59
N LEU A 145 -3.35 -6.45 7.52
CA LEU A 145 -4.40 -5.54 7.06
C LEU A 145 -4.56 -4.37 8.02
N LYS A 146 -4.54 -4.64 9.33
CA LYS A 146 -4.50 -3.57 10.34
C LYS A 146 -3.25 -2.72 10.24
N LEU A 147 -2.08 -3.28 9.91
CA LEU A 147 -0.86 -2.48 9.74
C LEU A 147 -0.98 -1.52 8.56
N PHE A 148 -1.56 -1.97 7.44
CA PHE A 148 -1.88 -1.10 6.31
C PHE A 148 -2.90 -0.02 6.71
N GLU A 149 -3.91 -0.38 7.47
CA GLU A 149 -4.95 0.53 7.94
C GLU A 149 -4.47 1.56 8.98
N GLN A 150 -3.50 1.17 9.82
CA GLN A 150 -2.86 2.02 10.83
C GLN A 150 -1.78 2.93 10.26
N SER A 151 -1.38 2.74 9.01
CA SER A 151 -0.40 3.61 8.37
C SER A 151 -0.94 5.05 8.28
N GLY A 152 -0.08 6.02 8.60
CA GLY A 152 -0.43 7.44 8.47
C GLY A 152 -0.74 7.84 7.03
N ARG A 153 -0.10 7.18 6.06
CA ARG A 153 -0.30 7.36 4.63
C ARG A 153 -0.05 6.04 3.90
N LEU A 154 -1.00 5.61 3.08
CA LEU A 154 -0.85 4.49 2.15
C LEU A 154 -0.90 5.04 0.72
N VAL A 155 0.03 4.61 -0.12
CA VAL A 155 0.09 4.97 -1.54
C VAL A 155 0.20 3.67 -2.35
N ILE A 156 -0.66 3.53 -3.36
CA ILE A 156 -0.65 2.42 -4.31
C ILE A 156 -0.63 3.02 -5.71
N GLU A 157 0.42 2.72 -6.47
CA GLU A 157 0.69 3.30 -7.78
C GLU A 157 1.11 2.22 -8.79
N SER A 158 0.98 2.51 -10.08
CA SER A 158 1.41 1.64 -11.19
C SER A 158 0.92 0.20 -11.10
N SER A 159 -0.27 -0.03 -10.56
CA SER A 159 -0.72 -1.36 -10.16
C SER A 159 -1.70 -1.93 -11.19
N LYS A 160 -1.59 -3.22 -11.51
CA LYS A 160 -2.45 -3.94 -12.45
C LYS A 160 -3.05 -5.15 -11.78
N ILE A 161 -4.36 -5.20 -11.70
CA ILE A 161 -5.11 -6.30 -11.12
C ILE A 161 -5.93 -6.92 -12.23
N SER A 162 -5.59 -8.13 -12.67
CA SER A 162 -6.36 -8.89 -13.64
C SER A 162 -7.42 -9.71 -12.91
N VAL A 163 -8.65 -9.67 -13.36
CA VAL A 163 -9.74 -10.51 -12.87
C VAL A 163 -10.10 -11.49 -13.97
N GLU A 164 -9.76 -12.76 -13.75
CA GLU A 164 -10.05 -13.86 -14.66
C GLU A 164 -11.38 -14.48 -14.25
N GLY A 165 -12.35 -14.49 -15.16
CA GLY A 165 -13.67 -15.03 -14.89
C GLY A 165 -14.53 -15.05 -16.15
N PRO A 166 -15.85 -15.22 -16.03
CA PRO A 166 -16.75 -15.20 -17.19
C PRO A 166 -16.71 -13.89 -17.98
N TYR A 167 -16.38 -12.78 -17.30
CA TYR A 167 -16.18 -11.46 -17.89
C TYR A 167 -14.82 -10.92 -17.42
N PRO A 168 -13.73 -11.21 -18.15
CA PRO A 168 -12.41 -10.79 -17.75
C PRO A 168 -12.22 -9.29 -17.91
N PHE A 169 -11.69 -8.65 -16.87
CA PHE A 169 -11.34 -7.24 -16.86
C PHE A 169 -10.08 -7.01 -16.03
N ALA A 170 -9.34 -5.97 -16.36
CA ALA A 170 -8.20 -5.50 -15.60
C ALA A 170 -8.51 -4.15 -14.96
N ILE A 171 -8.09 -3.98 -13.72
CA ILE A 171 -8.02 -2.69 -13.05
C ILE A 171 -6.58 -2.21 -13.14
N GLU A 172 -6.35 -1.06 -13.76
CA GLU A 172 -5.05 -0.44 -13.92
C GLU A 172 -5.02 0.88 -13.14
N ILE A 173 -4.04 1.03 -12.25
CA ILE A 173 -3.82 2.23 -11.44
C ILE A 173 -2.59 2.93 -11.99
N GLU A 174 -2.74 4.19 -12.36
CA GLU A 174 -1.70 4.97 -13.03
C GLU A 174 -0.67 5.57 -12.05
N SER A 175 0.52 5.87 -12.56
CA SER A 175 1.67 6.36 -11.76
C SER A 175 1.77 7.88 -11.68
N ASP A 176 1.04 8.63 -12.50
CA ASP A 176 1.23 10.06 -12.79
C ASP A 176 0.86 11.02 -11.64
N GLY A 177 0.77 10.50 -10.42
CA GLY A 177 0.25 11.20 -9.28
C GLY A 177 -1.24 10.97 -9.03
N GLN A 178 -1.91 10.10 -9.79
CA GLN A 178 -3.31 9.75 -9.60
C GLN A 178 -3.55 8.37 -8.96
N GLY A 179 -2.50 7.72 -8.44
CA GLY A 179 -2.63 6.46 -7.73
C GLY A 179 -3.60 6.51 -6.54
N LEU A 180 -3.95 5.34 -6.02
CA LEU A 180 -4.80 5.23 -4.84
C LEU A 180 -4.02 5.64 -3.60
N ARG A 181 -4.54 6.60 -2.85
CA ARG A 181 -3.91 7.13 -1.64
C ARG A 181 -4.89 7.17 -0.50
N LEU A 182 -4.50 6.65 0.65
CA LEU A 182 -5.23 6.81 1.89
C LEU A 182 -4.38 7.66 2.82
N VAL A 183 -4.88 8.83 3.20
CA VAL A 183 -4.19 9.76 4.10
C VAL A 183 -4.95 9.85 5.40
N THR A 184 -4.27 9.57 6.51
CA THR A 184 -4.80 9.71 7.86
C THR A 184 -4.42 11.09 8.40
N THR A 185 -5.43 11.90 8.70
CA THR A 185 -5.29 13.22 9.34
C THR A 185 -5.53 13.11 10.85
N GLU A 186 -5.57 14.23 11.58
CA GLU A 186 -5.81 14.22 13.03
C GLU A 186 -7.22 13.76 13.44
N SER A 187 -8.20 13.82 12.53
CA SER A 187 -9.61 13.52 12.86
C SER A 187 -10.30 12.57 11.88
N HIS A 188 -9.82 12.48 10.64
CA HIS A 188 -10.46 11.71 9.57
C HIS A 188 -9.43 11.02 8.69
N ARG A 189 -9.87 10.01 7.94
CA ARG A 189 -9.08 9.39 6.88
C ARG A 189 -9.71 9.67 5.54
N VAL A 190 -8.91 9.96 4.53
CA VAL A 190 -9.39 10.22 3.16
C VAL A 190 -8.69 9.26 2.21
N LEU A 191 -9.47 8.43 1.52
CA LEU A 191 -9.04 7.64 0.38
C LEU A 191 -9.34 8.44 -0.89
N SER A 192 -8.37 8.58 -1.78
CA SER A 192 -8.55 9.25 -3.06
C SER A 192 -7.68 8.61 -4.13
N GLY A 193 -8.15 8.56 -5.36
CA GLY A 193 -7.34 8.19 -6.50
C GLY A 193 -8.21 7.89 -7.70
N SER A 194 -7.58 7.55 -8.82
CA SER A 194 -8.25 7.05 -9.99
C SER A 194 -7.65 5.73 -10.44
N PHE A 195 -8.50 4.94 -11.07
CA PHE A 195 -8.13 3.68 -11.69
C PHE A 195 -8.89 3.55 -12.99
N ARG A 196 -8.26 2.89 -13.95
CA ARG A 196 -8.86 2.53 -15.21
C ARG A 196 -9.38 1.11 -15.10
N VAL A 197 -10.59 0.88 -15.58
CA VAL A 197 -11.13 -0.46 -15.78
C VAL A 197 -11.09 -0.74 -17.27
N VAL A 198 -10.33 -1.75 -17.65
CA VAL A 198 -10.12 -2.15 -19.04
C VAL A 198 -10.66 -3.55 -19.20
N SER A 199 -11.65 -3.74 -20.07
CA SER A 199 -12.06 -5.08 -20.47
C SER A 199 -10.90 -5.79 -21.16
N ASP A 200 -10.71 -7.08 -20.89
CA ASP A 200 -9.71 -7.85 -21.61
C ASP A 200 -10.05 -7.94 -23.12
N THR A 201 -9.04 -8.06 -23.98
CA THR A 201 -9.15 -8.14 -25.44
C THR A 201 -9.96 -9.37 -25.89
N ALA A 202 -10.02 -10.40 -25.04
CA ALA A 202 -10.81 -11.62 -25.23
C ALA A 202 -12.32 -11.43 -24.94
N SER A 203 -12.72 -10.32 -24.32
CA SER A 203 -14.12 -10.02 -24.03
C SER A 203 -14.87 -9.56 -25.28
N VAL A 204 -16.11 -10.05 -25.44
CA VAL A 204 -17.01 -9.64 -26.53
C VAL A 204 -17.36 -8.14 -26.43
N VAL A 205 -17.36 -7.60 -25.21
CA VAL A 205 -17.58 -6.18 -24.92
C VAL A 205 -16.24 -5.52 -24.60
N ARG A 206 -15.81 -4.59 -25.45
CA ARG A 206 -14.66 -3.73 -25.18
C ARG A 206 -15.12 -2.45 -24.49
N PHE A 207 -14.69 -2.23 -23.26
CA PHE A 207 -14.90 -1.00 -22.53
C PHE A 207 -13.62 -0.56 -21.84
N GLN A 208 -13.44 0.75 -21.78
CA GLN A 208 -12.34 1.39 -21.09
C GLN A 208 -12.91 2.57 -20.32
N GLU A 209 -12.93 2.47 -19.00
CA GLU A 209 -13.53 3.47 -18.12
C GLU A 209 -12.49 3.98 -17.14
N VAL A 210 -12.50 5.27 -16.86
CA VAL A 210 -11.72 5.88 -15.78
C VAL A 210 -12.68 6.13 -14.62
N ALA A 211 -12.42 5.45 -13.52
CA ALA A 211 -13.12 5.64 -12.26
C ALA A 211 -12.25 6.48 -11.33
N THR A 212 -12.81 7.58 -10.83
CA THR A 212 -12.20 8.41 -9.78
C THR A 212 -12.99 8.23 -8.49
N ILE A 213 -12.29 7.88 -7.40
CA ILE A 213 -12.88 7.70 -6.08
C ILE A 213 -12.32 8.72 -5.10
N ILE A 214 -13.21 9.29 -4.29
CA ILE A 214 -12.87 10.08 -3.11
C ILE A 214 -13.77 9.61 -1.97
N ALA A 215 -13.21 8.97 -0.94
CA ALA A 215 -13.93 8.51 0.22
C ALA A 215 -13.37 9.12 1.51
N ARG A 216 -14.25 9.62 2.37
CA ARG A 216 -13.93 10.16 3.69
C ARG A 216 -14.48 9.24 4.76
N PHE A 217 -13.59 8.72 5.59
CA PHE A 217 -13.93 7.83 6.70
C PHE A 217 -14.04 8.62 8.00
N LYS A 218 -14.99 8.23 8.86
CA LYS A 218 -15.10 8.76 10.21
C LYS A 218 -14.04 8.13 11.11
N GLY A 219 -13.24 8.98 11.75
CA GLY A 219 -12.19 8.56 12.68
C GLY A 219 -10.82 8.36 12.03
N VAL A 220 -9.81 8.15 12.89
CA VAL A 220 -8.38 8.04 12.53
C VAL A 220 -7.83 6.62 12.56
N SER A 221 -8.66 5.65 12.93
CA SER A 221 -8.29 4.24 13.05
C SER A 221 -9.52 3.35 12.84
N GLY A 222 -9.34 2.16 12.27
CA GLY A 222 -10.42 1.23 11.98
C GLY A 222 -10.36 0.67 10.56
N SER A 223 -11.16 -0.37 10.29
CA SER A 223 -11.08 -1.06 8.99
C SER A 223 -11.74 -0.30 7.87
N VAL A 224 -11.07 -0.16 6.72
CA VAL A 224 -11.62 0.50 5.53
C VAL A 224 -12.91 -0.19 5.07
N LEU A 225 -13.02 -1.50 5.32
CA LEU A 225 -14.17 -2.32 4.93
C LEU A 225 -15.36 -2.26 5.91
N ARG A 226 -15.16 -1.78 7.13
CA ARG A 226 -16.18 -1.78 8.20
C ARG A 226 -16.44 -0.42 8.83
N SER A 227 -15.65 0.59 8.46
CA SER A 227 -15.78 1.94 9.00
C SER A 227 -16.90 2.69 8.30
N ASP A 228 -17.47 3.67 9.00
CA ASP A 228 -18.41 4.60 8.40
C ASP A 228 -17.67 5.53 7.44
N PHE A 229 -18.21 5.70 6.23
CA PHE A 229 -17.61 6.58 5.22
C PHE A 229 -18.64 7.22 4.32
N ASP A 230 -18.27 8.36 3.75
CA ASP A 230 -18.94 9.01 2.63
C ASP A 230 -17.99 8.98 1.43
N ALA A 231 -18.40 8.34 0.34
CA ALA A 231 -17.63 8.21 -0.88
C ALA A 231 -18.37 8.81 -2.08
N PHE A 232 -17.59 9.48 -2.92
CA PHE A 232 -18.00 9.97 -4.21
C PHE A 232 -17.18 9.26 -5.28
N LEU A 233 -17.87 8.57 -6.18
CA LEU A 233 -17.28 7.84 -7.29
C LEU A 233 -17.78 8.48 -8.60
N THR A 234 -16.86 8.83 -9.48
CA THR A 234 -17.17 9.31 -10.82
C THR A 234 -16.60 8.32 -11.83
N LEU A 235 -17.44 7.82 -12.72
CA LEU A 235 -17.02 7.01 -13.86
C LEU A 235 -17.15 7.87 -15.13
N LYS A 236 -16.10 7.85 -15.95
CA LYS A 236 -16.07 8.50 -17.26
C LYS A 236 -15.48 7.54 -18.30
N PRO A 237 -15.94 7.59 -19.56
CA PRO A 237 -15.26 6.89 -20.64
C PRO A 237 -13.82 7.38 -20.76
N ALA A 238 -12.87 6.48 -21.01
CA ALA A 238 -11.48 6.85 -21.24
C ALA A 238 -11.33 7.49 -22.62
N GLU A 239 -10.75 8.68 -22.68
CA GLU A 239 -10.46 9.38 -23.94
C GLU A 239 -9.28 8.69 -24.61
N VAL A 240 -9.50 8.08 -25.78
CA VAL A 240 -8.44 7.43 -26.58
C VAL A 240 -7.93 8.44 -27.60
N GLU A 241 -6.74 8.97 -27.38
CA GLU A 241 -6.00 9.74 -28.38
C GLU A 241 -5.28 8.74 -29.30
N ALA A 242 -5.84 8.50 -30.48
CA ALA A 242 -5.18 7.71 -31.52
C ALA A 242 -4.43 8.65 -32.47
N ASP A 243 -3.23 8.22 -32.89
CA ASP A 243 -2.31 8.89 -33.83
C ASP A 243 -2.94 9.19 -35.21
N ASP A 244 -4.17 8.70 -35.46
CA ASP A 244 -4.92 8.91 -36.70
C ASP A 244 -6.42 9.14 -36.40
N GLY A 245 -6.70 10.26 -35.72
CA GLY A 245 -8.05 10.81 -35.57
C GLY A 245 -8.94 10.16 -34.50
N PRO A 246 -10.04 10.81 -34.11
CA PRO A 246 -10.94 10.31 -33.07
C PRO A 246 -11.64 9.03 -33.53
N ILE A 247 -11.36 7.92 -32.85
CA ILE A 247 -12.06 6.65 -33.06
C ILE A 247 -13.52 6.86 -32.64
N PRO A 248 -14.52 6.48 -33.45
CA PRO A 248 -15.91 6.46 -33.00
C PRO A 248 -16.05 5.40 -31.88
N MET A 249 -16.06 5.89 -30.64
CA MET A 249 -16.27 5.08 -29.43
C MET A 249 -17.67 4.46 -29.45
N GLY A 250 -17.74 3.14 -29.29
CA GLY A 250 -18.99 2.38 -29.33
C GLY A 250 -19.88 2.63 -28.10
N GLN A 251 -20.99 3.34 -28.33
CA GLN A 251 -22.34 3.27 -27.73
C GLN A 251 -22.60 3.05 -26.22
N HIS A 252 -21.59 2.98 -25.36
CA HIS A 252 -21.78 2.99 -23.91
C HIS A 252 -20.98 4.13 -23.28
N GLU A 253 -21.42 5.37 -23.55
CA GLU A 253 -21.06 6.57 -22.77
C GLU A 253 -21.71 6.49 -21.38
N LEU A 254 -21.26 5.56 -20.55
CA LEU A 254 -21.72 5.47 -19.16
C LEU A 254 -20.90 6.45 -18.33
N SER A 255 -21.35 7.70 -18.30
CA SER A 255 -20.94 8.63 -17.26
C SER A 255 -21.85 8.46 -16.05
N ALA A 256 -21.28 8.01 -14.93
CA ALA A 256 -22.02 7.80 -13.70
C ALA A 256 -21.39 8.57 -12.55
N LYS A 257 -22.23 9.17 -11.71
CA LYS A 257 -21.84 9.76 -10.43
C LYS A 257 -22.56 9.03 -9.32
N LEU A 258 -21.80 8.43 -8.44
CA LEU A 258 -22.32 7.61 -7.36
C LEU A 258 -21.92 8.20 -6.02
N TRP A 259 -22.91 8.40 -5.16
CA TRP A 259 -22.71 8.70 -3.75
C TRP A 259 -22.94 7.43 -2.95
N VAL A 260 -21.96 7.08 -2.12
CA VAL A 260 -22.04 5.90 -1.26
C VAL A 260 -21.81 6.34 0.18
N THR A 261 -22.77 6.09 1.05
CA THR A 261 -22.62 6.34 2.48
C THR A 261 -22.75 5.01 3.21
N ALA A 262 -21.77 4.69 4.05
CA ALA A 262 -21.80 3.52 4.93
C ALA A 262 -21.96 3.96 6.39
N SER A 263 -22.89 3.30 7.10
CA SER A 263 -23.15 3.52 8.52
C SER A 263 -23.30 2.18 9.25
N GLY A 264 -22.52 1.96 10.31
CA GLY A 264 -22.52 0.71 11.08
C GLY A 264 -21.96 -0.49 10.30
N GLY A 265 -21.15 -0.26 9.27
CA GLY A 265 -20.63 -1.32 8.38
C GLY A 265 -21.63 -1.81 7.32
N ALA A 266 -22.81 -1.21 7.23
CA ALA A 266 -23.76 -1.42 6.13
C ALA A 266 -23.70 -0.22 5.17
N GLY A 267 -23.45 -0.49 3.88
CA GLY A 267 -23.40 0.54 2.83
C GLY A 267 -24.76 0.78 2.19
N GLN A 268 -25.13 2.04 1.99
CA GLN A 268 -26.21 2.45 1.10
C GLN A 268 -25.62 3.16 -0.11
N ILE A 269 -26.05 2.75 -1.30
CA ILE A 269 -25.64 3.35 -2.58
C ILE A 269 -26.78 4.24 -3.06
N VAL A 270 -26.49 5.52 -3.26
CA VAL A 270 -27.42 6.51 -3.81
C VAL A 270 -26.81 7.03 -5.12
N GLY A 271 -27.37 6.59 -6.25
CA GLY A 271 -26.97 7.04 -7.59
C GLY A 271 -27.91 8.11 -8.12
N SER A 272 -27.36 9.07 -8.88
CA SER A 272 -28.12 10.05 -9.68
C SER A 272 -27.85 9.86 -11.16
#